data_AF-A0A7X1E512-F1
#
_entry.id   AF-A0A7X1E512-F1
#
_cell.length_a   1.000
_cell.length_b   1.000
_cell.length_c   1.000
_cell.angle_alpha   90.00
_cell.angle_beta   90.00
_cell.angle_gamma   90.00
#
_symmetry.space_group_name_H-M   'P 1'
#
loop_
_entity.id
_entity.type
_entity.pdbx_description
1 polymer ?
#
loop_
_entity_poly.entity_id
_entity_poly.type
_entity_poly.pdbx_seq_one_letter_code
_entity_poly.pdbx_strand_id
1 'polypeptide(L)'
;MDRIYAQIAQLFSYYYWDATIKNPVVSTVGTPESDPRVLLVQNGIVSGFLLTLRKLHEFFEGKTEGRAFQGDVFASDFPGFQSAGGFLSKDDFTMLHKEIGHITIPEKTGTDISGEAFQACVAAFERVTEFLNYLEQEFISDEKKPRLRAWRSFLDESMDSYCVAFKSEQDGYTTRD
;
A
#
# COMPACT_ATOMS: atom_id res chain seq x y z
N MET A 1 -3.08 -4.02 17.05
CA MET A 1 -3.36 -5.05 16.04
C MET A 1 -4.33 -4.56 14.99
N ASP A 2 -5.60 -4.29 15.30
CA ASP A 2 -6.59 -3.81 14.31
C ASP A 2 -6.14 -2.58 13.51
N ARG A 3 -5.47 -1.63 14.16
CA ARG A 3 -4.86 -0.47 13.49
C ARG A 3 -3.76 -0.86 12.51
N ILE A 4 -2.90 -1.82 12.85
CA ILE A 4 -1.81 -2.28 11.98
C ILE A 4 -2.41 -2.95 10.73
N TYR A 5 -3.41 -3.83 10.91
CA TYR A 5 -4.11 -4.45 9.78
C TYR A 5 -4.81 -3.44 8.89
N ALA A 6 -5.50 -2.45 9.47
CA ALA A 6 -6.15 -1.40 8.71
C ALA A 6 -5.15 -0.56 7.91
N GLN A 7 -3.94 -0.30 8.44
CA GLN A 7 -2.89 0.38 7.69
C GLN A 7 -2.36 -0.50 6.55
N ILE A 8 -2.12 -1.79 6.80
CA ILE A 8 -1.67 -2.71 5.75
C ILE A 8 -2.70 -2.82 4.63
N ALA A 9 -3.99 -2.96 4.96
CA ALA A 9 -5.06 -3.06 3.97
C ALA A 9 -5.17 -1.82 3.07
N GLN A 10 -4.71 -0.65 3.52
CA GLN A 10 -4.67 0.56 2.70
C GLN A 10 -3.68 0.47 1.52
N LEU A 11 -2.74 -0.49 1.52
CA LEU A 11 -1.92 -0.82 0.35
C LEU A 11 -2.77 -1.15 -0.88
N PHE A 12 -3.96 -1.72 -0.69
CA PHE A 12 -4.83 -2.13 -1.79
C PHE A 12 -5.93 -1.12 -2.10
N SER A 13 -5.92 0.05 -1.44
CA SER A 13 -6.98 1.06 -1.60
C SER A 13 -7.11 1.54 -3.05
N TYR A 14 -5.98 1.79 -3.72
CA TYR A 14 -5.99 2.16 -5.13
C TYR A 14 -6.53 1.05 -6.03
N TYR A 15 -6.08 -0.18 -5.81
CA TYR A 15 -6.56 -1.34 -6.58
C TYR A 15 -8.07 -1.51 -6.46
N TYR A 16 -8.61 -1.49 -5.24
CA TYR A 16 -10.05 -1.62 -5.04
C TYR A 16 -10.83 -0.45 -5.64
N TRP A 17 -10.31 0.77 -5.51
CA TRP A 17 -10.88 1.92 -6.20
C TRP A 17 -11.02 1.65 -7.67
N ASP A 18 -9.92 1.30 -8.34
CA ASP A 18 -9.91 1.20 -9.78
C ASP A 18 -10.67 -0.02 -10.30
N ALA A 19 -10.41 -1.20 -9.74
CA ALA A 19 -10.99 -2.46 -10.22
C ALA A 19 -12.47 -2.63 -9.88
N THR A 20 -12.95 -2.03 -8.78
CA THR A 20 -14.29 -2.35 -8.25
C THR A 20 -15.20 -1.15 -7.98
N ILE A 21 -14.67 0.00 -7.55
CA ILE A 21 -15.50 1.13 -7.06
C ILE A 21 -15.69 2.21 -8.12
N LYS A 22 -14.64 2.54 -8.87
CA LYS A 22 -14.57 3.67 -9.81
C LYS A 22 -15.63 3.55 -10.90
N ASN A 23 -15.76 2.40 -11.55
CA ASN A 23 -16.72 2.21 -12.65
C ASN A 23 -18.18 2.42 -12.21
N PRO A 24 -18.67 1.82 -11.10
CA PRO A 24 -19.98 2.15 -10.56
C PRO A 24 -20.17 3.62 -10.21
N VAL A 25 -19.16 4.28 -9.65
CA VAL A 25 -19.22 5.71 -9.31
C VAL A 25 -19.31 6.55 -10.58
N VAL A 26 -18.39 6.35 -11.53
CA VAL A 26 -18.32 7.09 -12.78
C VAL A 26 -19.59 6.94 -13.62
N SER A 27 -20.20 5.76 -13.63
CA SER A 27 -21.47 5.54 -14.34
C SER A 27 -22.65 6.31 -13.71
N THR A 28 -22.56 6.69 -12.43
CA THR A 28 -23.60 7.42 -11.72
C THR A 28 -23.41 8.93 -11.74
N VAL A 29 -22.17 9.40 -11.53
CA VAL A 29 -21.86 10.83 -11.35
C VAL A 29 -21.09 11.47 -12.51
N GLY A 30 -20.58 10.67 -13.44
CA GLY A 30 -19.74 11.12 -14.55
C GLY A 30 -18.26 10.78 -14.37
N THR A 31 -17.49 10.94 -15.44
CA THR A 31 -16.03 10.70 -15.46
C THR A 31 -15.25 11.73 -14.62
N PRO A 32 -14.01 11.41 -14.19
CA PRO A 32 -13.15 12.37 -13.48
C PRO A 32 -12.99 13.73 -14.17
N GLU A 33 -12.98 13.74 -15.50
CA GLU A 33 -12.85 14.91 -16.36
C GLU A 33 -14.12 15.78 -16.38
N SER A 34 -15.26 15.18 -16.03
CA SER A 34 -16.58 15.82 -16.04
C SER A 34 -17.12 16.15 -14.65
N ASP A 35 -16.58 15.54 -13.59
CA ASP A 35 -17.02 15.75 -12.20
C ASP A 35 -15.85 15.87 -11.22
N PRO A 36 -15.64 17.06 -10.60
CA PRO A 36 -14.54 17.30 -9.68
C PRO A 36 -14.60 16.44 -8.40
N ARG A 37 -15.76 15.88 -8.04
CA ARG A 37 -15.90 14.99 -6.88
C ARG A 37 -15.20 13.66 -7.11
N VAL A 38 -15.26 13.12 -8.33
CA VAL A 38 -14.57 11.87 -8.68
C VAL A 38 -13.06 12.08 -8.63
N LEU A 39 -12.60 13.21 -9.17
CA LEU A 39 -11.18 13.59 -9.12
C LEU A 39 -10.69 13.77 -7.67
N LEU A 40 -11.49 14.42 -6.82
CA LEU A 40 -11.17 14.58 -5.39
C LEU A 40 -10.98 13.23 -4.69
N VAL A 41 -11.90 12.29 -4.93
CA VAL A 41 -11.84 10.94 -4.33
C VAL A 41 -10.63 10.18 -4.86
N GLN A 42 -10.40 10.18 -6.17
CA GLN A 42 -9.26 9.50 -6.78
C GLN A 42 -7.93 10.03 -6.22
N ASN A 43 -7.76 11.36 -6.14
CA ASN A 43 -6.55 11.97 -5.59
C ASN A 43 -6.34 11.62 -4.12
N GLY A 44 -7.42 11.57 -3.33
CA GLY A 44 -7.36 11.13 -1.94
C GLY A 44 -6.90 9.68 -1.80
N ILE A 45 -7.36 8.80 -2.70
CA ILE A 45 -7.00 7.38 -2.70
C ILE A 45 -5.53 7.19 -3.11
N VAL A 46 -5.06 7.82 -4.18
CA VAL A 46 -3.65 7.78 -4.60
C VAL A 46 -2.74 8.31 -3.49
N SER A 47 -3.08 9.46 -2.92
CA SER A 47 -2.31 10.05 -1.82
C SER A 47 -2.27 9.14 -0.59
N GLY A 48 -3.42 8.52 -0.25
CA GLY A 48 -3.51 7.56 0.85
C GLY A 48 -2.66 6.32 0.63
N PHE A 49 -2.66 5.79 -0.59
CA PHE A 49 -1.84 4.66 -1.00
C PHE A 49 -0.33 4.96 -0.88
N LEU A 50 0.15 6.07 -1.48
CA LEU A 50 1.56 6.45 -1.41
C LEU A 50 2.01 6.75 0.03
N LEU A 51 1.17 7.43 0.81
CA LEU A 51 1.44 7.67 2.22
C LEU A 51 1.51 6.38 3.03
N THR A 52 0.69 5.38 2.69
CA THR A 52 0.72 4.07 3.33
C THR A 52 2.02 3.33 3.04
N LEU A 53 2.48 3.33 1.78
CA LEU A 53 3.79 2.78 1.41
C LEU A 53 4.91 3.44 2.23
N ARG A 54 4.91 4.77 2.33
CA ARG A 54 5.90 5.50 3.12
C ARG A 54 5.86 5.10 4.59
N LYS A 55 4.67 5.07 5.20
CA LYS A 55 4.50 4.70 6.63
C LYS A 55 4.99 3.29 6.91
N LEU A 56 4.69 2.34 6.02
CA LEU A 56 5.16 0.96 6.18
C LEU A 56 6.67 0.88 6.02
N HIS A 57 7.26 1.63 5.08
CA HIS A 57 8.71 1.70 4.95
C HIS A 57 9.36 2.20 6.25
N GLU A 58 8.88 3.33 6.78
CA GLU A 58 9.36 3.90 8.04
C GLU A 58 9.14 2.95 9.24
N PHE A 59 8.01 2.23 9.27
CA PHE A 59 7.72 1.22 10.30
C PHE A 59 8.77 0.10 10.34
N PHE A 60 9.24 -0.39 9.18
CA PHE A 60 10.24 -1.45 9.08
C PHE A 60 11.68 -0.94 9.18
N GLU A 61 11.95 0.26 8.65
CA GLU A 61 13.26 0.93 8.74
C GLU A 61 13.63 1.24 10.20
N GLY A 62 12.63 1.53 11.02
CA GLY A 62 12.78 1.72 12.46
C GLY A 62 13.05 3.17 12.85
N LYS A 63 13.46 3.36 14.11
CA LYS A 63 13.61 4.68 14.71
C LYS A 63 14.82 5.41 14.12
N THR A 64 14.57 6.41 13.28
CA THR A 64 15.59 7.40 12.92
C THR A 64 15.68 8.46 14.01
N GLU A 65 16.89 8.77 14.49
CA GLU A 65 17.12 9.83 15.48
C GLU A 65 16.50 11.17 15.01
N GLY A 66 15.69 11.79 15.88
CA GLY A 66 15.03 13.08 15.59
C GLY A 66 13.76 13.01 14.74
N ARG A 67 13.31 11.82 14.28
CA ARG A 67 12.05 11.64 13.53
C ARG A 67 10.96 10.88 14.28
N ALA A 68 11.31 10.08 15.28
CA ALA A 68 10.34 9.33 16.07
C ALA A 68 9.61 10.24 17.06
N PHE A 69 8.28 10.32 16.96
CA PHE A 69 7.44 10.99 17.94
C PHE A 69 7.10 10.07 19.11
N GLN A 70 6.76 10.67 20.25
CA GLN A 70 6.31 9.91 21.42
C GLN A 70 5.03 9.15 21.09
N GLY A 71 5.10 7.82 21.13
CA GLY A 71 3.97 6.93 20.86
C GLY A 71 3.98 6.27 19.48
N ASP A 72 4.97 6.59 18.63
CA ASP A 72 5.20 5.85 17.39
C ASP A 72 5.61 4.42 17.71
N VAL A 73 5.06 3.48 16.95
CA VAL A 73 5.32 2.04 17.07
C VAL A 73 6.02 1.59 15.79
N PHE A 74 7.16 0.93 15.93
CA PHE A 74 7.98 0.41 14.85
C PHE A 74 8.09 -1.11 14.93
N ALA A 75 8.51 -1.75 13.86
CA ALA A 75 8.74 -3.20 13.84
C ALA A 75 9.77 -3.63 14.90
N SER A 76 10.79 -2.79 15.15
CA SER A 76 11.81 -2.99 16.18
C SER A 76 11.27 -2.96 17.61
N ASP A 77 10.05 -2.46 17.84
CA ASP A 77 9.41 -2.47 19.17
C ASP A 77 8.79 -3.84 19.50
N PHE A 78 8.79 -4.80 18.56
CA PHE A 78 8.28 -6.16 18.74
C PHE A 78 9.44 -7.12 19.09
N PRO A 79 9.55 -7.62 20.34
CA PRO A 79 10.71 -8.40 20.78
C PRO A 79 10.88 -9.70 20.00
N GLY A 80 12.06 -9.91 19.42
CA GLY A 80 12.37 -11.10 18.63
C GLY A 80 12.14 -10.92 17.12
N PHE A 81 11.42 -9.87 16.69
CA PHE A 81 11.34 -9.56 15.26
C PHE A 81 12.62 -8.83 14.81
N GLN A 82 13.48 -9.53 14.09
CA GLN A 82 14.67 -8.92 13.49
C GLN A 82 14.30 -8.24 12.16
N SER A 83 13.83 -7.00 12.25
CA SER A 83 13.66 -6.14 11.07
C SER A 83 15.00 -5.49 10.73
N ALA A 84 15.63 -5.92 9.63
CA ALA A 84 16.76 -5.18 9.08
C ALA A 84 16.28 -4.32 7.90
N GLY A 85 16.06 -3.04 8.17
CA GLY A 85 15.82 -2.01 7.15
C GLY A 85 14.41 -1.98 6.54
N GLY A 86 14.08 -0.86 5.91
CA GLY A 86 12.86 -0.74 5.11
C GLY A 86 12.97 -1.53 3.79
N PHE A 87 11.87 -1.60 3.04
CA PHE A 87 11.79 -2.35 1.77
C PHE A 87 12.13 -1.55 0.50
N LEU A 88 12.42 -0.25 0.63
CA LEU A 88 12.79 0.60 -0.49
C LEU A 88 14.27 0.97 -0.41
N SER A 89 14.90 1.21 -1.55
CA SER A 89 16.19 1.88 -1.56
C SER A 89 16.03 3.34 -1.07
N LYS A 90 17.14 3.96 -0.68
CA LYS A 90 17.13 5.38 -0.27
C LYS A 90 16.64 6.31 -1.39
N ASP A 91 16.96 5.98 -2.64
CA ASP A 91 16.59 6.77 -3.81
C ASP A 91 15.09 6.61 -4.11
N ASP A 92 14.56 5.37 -4.07
CA ASP A 92 13.13 5.09 -4.25
C ASP A 92 12.30 5.72 -3.13
N PHE A 93 12.77 5.64 -1.88
CA PHE A 93 12.11 6.30 -0.76
C PHE A 93 12.10 7.82 -0.93
N THR A 94 13.21 8.41 -1.40
CA THR A 94 13.29 9.86 -1.67
C THR A 94 12.32 10.26 -2.78
N MET A 95 12.17 9.44 -3.82
CA MET A 95 11.22 9.66 -4.89
C MET A 95 9.78 9.59 -4.39
N LEU A 96 9.42 8.52 -3.67
CA LEU A 96 8.10 8.38 -3.03
C LEU A 96 7.78 9.57 -2.13
N HIS A 97 8.75 10.02 -1.33
CA HIS A 97 8.58 11.18 -0.45
C HIS A 97 8.31 12.46 -1.24
N LYS A 98 9.00 12.66 -2.37
CA LYS A 98 8.74 13.78 -3.28
C LYS A 98 7.34 13.70 -3.88
N GLU A 99 6.92 12.55 -4.37
CA GLU A 99 5.57 12.35 -4.93
C GLU A 99 4.46 12.68 -3.93
N ILE A 100 4.66 12.36 -2.65
CA ILE A 100 3.72 12.74 -1.58
C ILE A 100 3.74 14.26 -1.33
N GLY A 101 4.94 14.88 -1.37
CA GLY A 101 5.12 16.30 -1.07
C GLY A 101 4.72 17.25 -2.20
N HIS A 102 4.70 16.77 -3.44
CA HIS A 102 4.28 17.54 -4.60
C HIS A 102 2.80 17.26 -4.89
N ILE A 103 1.94 18.27 -4.67
CA ILE A 103 0.49 18.23 -4.94
C ILE A 103 0.17 17.94 -6.42
N THR A 104 1.16 18.09 -7.30
CA THR A 104 1.07 17.72 -8.71
C THR A 104 1.11 16.20 -8.84
N ILE A 105 -0.06 15.58 -8.71
CA ILE A 105 -0.31 14.27 -9.31
C ILE A 105 -0.23 14.51 -10.82
N PRO A 106 0.68 13.86 -11.56
CA PRO A 106 0.72 13.96 -13.01
C PRO A 106 -0.69 13.73 -13.57
N GLU A 107 -1.13 14.53 -14.54
CA GLU A 107 -2.33 14.26 -15.34
C GLU A 107 -2.12 12.96 -16.14
N LYS A 108 -2.11 11.82 -15.44
CA LYS A 108 -2.14 10.52 -16.07
C LYS A 108 -3.59 10.08 -16.08
N THR A 109 -4.19 10.30 -17.25
CA THR A 109 -5.50 9.82 -17.64
C THR A 109 -5.51 8.30 -17.56
N GLY A 110 -6.03 7.74 -16.47
CA GLY A 110 -6.17 6.30 -16.30
C GLY A 110 -5.36 5.76 -15.12
N THR A 111 -5.30 4.45 -15.02
CA THR A 111 -4.95 3.62 -13.87
C THR A 111 -3.47 3.68 -13.45
N ASP A 112 -2.73 4.70 -13.87
CA ASP A 112 -1.28 4.75 -13.79
C ASP A 112 -0.79 5.13 -12.39
N ILE A 113 -0.88 4.21 -11.44
CA ILE A 113 0.23 4.13 -10.50
C ILE A 113 1.47 3.75 -11.32
N SER A 114 2.59 4.42 -11.07
CA SER A 114 3.83 4.10 -11.78
C SER A 114 4.23 2.64 -11.54
N GLY A 115 4.96 2.04 -12.49
CA GLY A 115 5.47 0.68 -12.30
C GLY A 115 6.33 0.58 -11.04
N GLU A 116 7.00 1.67 -10.68
CA GLU A 116 7.77 1.83 -9.45
C GLU A 116 6.91 1.75 -8.20
N ALA A 117 5.73 2.38 -8.20
CA ALA A 117 4.79 2.30 -7.08
C ALA A 117 4.16 0.89 -6.94
N PHE A 118 3.95 0.19 -8.05
CA PHE A 118 3.60 -1.23 -8.03
C PHE A 118 4.71 -2.07 -7.38
N GLN A 119 5.96 -1.93 -7.82
CA GLN A 119 7.09 -2.65 -7.24
C GLN A 119 7.27 -2.33 -5.75
N ALA A 120 7.06 -1.07 -5.36
CA ALA A 120 7.06 -0.66 -3.96
C ALA A 120 5.97 -1.37 -3.15
N CYS A 121 4.77 -1.56 -3.71
CA CYS A 121 3.68 -2.30 -3.07
C CYS A 121 4.02 -3.79 -2.90
N VAL A 122 4.59 -4.43 -3.93
CA VAL A 122 5.07 -5.83 -3.84
C VAL A 122 6.11 -5.97 -2.73
N ALA A 123 7.13 -5.10 -2.72
CA ALA A 123 8.18 -5.13 -1.71
C ALA A 123 7.65 -4.84 -0.29
N ALA A 124 6.67 -3.93 -0.17
CA ALA A 124 5.97 -3.68 1.09
C ALA A 124 5.23 -4.93 1.57
N PHE A 125 4.53 -5.61 0.67
CA PHE A 125 3.75 -6.81 0.99
C PHE A 125 4.63 -7.98 1.46
N GLU A 126 5.79 -8.18 0.85
CA GLU A 126 6.76 -9.19 1.30
C GLU A 126 7.19 -8.94 2.75
N ARG A 127 7.58 -7.70 3.09
CA ARG A 127 7.95 -7.36 4.48
C ARG A 127 6.79 -7.49 5.45
N VAL A 128 5.60 -7.07 5.03
CA VAL A 128 4.37 -7.26 5.81
C VAL A 128 4.14 -8.74 6.08
N THR A 129 4.30 -9.60 5.07
CA THR A 129 4.08 -11.05 5.21
C THR A 129 5.05 -11.67 6.22
N GLU A 130 6.33 -11.30 6.17
CA GLU A 130 7.32 -11.71 7.17
C GLU A 130 6.91 -11.29 8.59
N PHE A 131 6.45 -10.05 8.75
CA PHE A 131 6.00 -9.54 10.05
C PHE A 131 4.73 -10.24 10.54
N LEU A 132 3.75 -10.48 9.67
CA LEU A 132 2.53 -11.22 10.01
C LEU A 132 2.83 -12.67 10.40
N ASN A 133 3.79 -13.32 9.74
CA ASN A 133 4.29 -14.65 10.13
C ASN A 133 4.86 -14.65 11.55
N TYR A 134 5.76 -13.71 11.85
CA TYR A 134 6.31 -13.54 13.19
C TYR A 134 5.20 -13.30 14.22
N LEU A 135 4.25 -12.41 13.91
CA LEU A 135 3.13 -12.11 14.81
C LEU A 135 2.33 -13.38 15.11
N GLU A 136 2.01 -14.19 14.10
CA GLU A 136 1.27 -15.44 14.24
C GLU A 136 2.01 -16.48 15.08
N GLN A 137 3.32 -16.62 14.85
CA GLN A 137 4.10 -17.72 15.42
C GLN A 137 4.61 -17.41 16.83
N GLU A 138 4.99 -16.16 17.09
CA GLU A 138 5.80 -15.81 18.26
C GLU A 138 5.16 -14.76 19.17
N PHE A 139 4.29 -13.89 18.63
CA PHE A 139 3.82 -12.72 19.40
C PHE A 139 2.37 -12.82 19.90
N ILE A 140 1.45 -13.37 19.11
CA ILE A 140 0.03 -13.40 19.49
C ILE A 140 -0.39 -14.73 20.12
N SER A 141 -1.35 -14.66 21.05
CA SER A 141 -1.97 -15.84 21.66
C SER A 141 -2.84 -16.62 20.66
N ASP A 142 -3.02 -17.92 20.91
CA ASP A 142 -3.83 -18.82 20.07
C ASP A 142 -5.27 -18.31 19.86
N GLU A 143 -5.87 -17.70 20.88
CA GLU A 143 -7.20 -17.11 20.81
C GLU A 143 -7.33 -16.03 19.72
N LYS A 144 -6.25 -15.28 19.44
CA LYS A 144 -6.25 -14.19 18.46
C LYS A 144 -5.85 -14.64 17.05
N LYS A 145 -5.32 -15.85 16.89
CA LYS A 145 -4.86 -16.39 15.59
C LYS A 145 -5.98 -16.48 14.54
N PRO A 146 -7.22 -16.91 14.84
CA PRO A 146 -8.28 -16.94 13.83
C PRO A 146 -8.53 -15.58 13.17
N ARG A 147 -8.47 -14.51 13.97
CA ARG A 147 -8.66 -13.15 13.47
C ARG A 147 -7.48 -12.67 12.62
N LEU A 148 -6.24 -12.97 13.02
CA LEU A 148 -5.06 -12.69 12.20
C LEU A 148 -5.15 -13.43 10.85
N ARG A 149 -5.53 -14.71 10.86
CA ARG A 149 -5.68 -15.51 9.63
C ARG A 149 -6.73 -14.97 8.67
N ALA A 150 -7.86 -14.47 9.19
CA ALA A 150 -8.87 -13.84 8.36
C ALA A 150 -8.34 -12.57 7.66
N TRP A 151 -7.62 -11.72 8.39
CA TRP A 151 -6.94 -10.57 7.80
C TRP A 151 -5.90 -10.98 6.77
N ARG A 152 -5.12 -12.02 7.07
CA ARG A 152 -4.10 -12.53 6.16
C ARG A 152 -4.70 -13.06 4.85
N SER A 153 -5.77 -13.86 4.92
CA SER A 153 -6.48 -14.34 3.71
C SER A 153 -6.90 -13.18 2.82
N PHE A 154 -7.51 -12.15 3.41
CA PHE A 154 -7.91 -10.96 2.67
C PHE A 154 -6.72 -10.25 1.99
N LEU A 155 -5.61 -10.12 2.71
CA LEU A 155 -4.40 -9.47 2.21
C LEU A 155 -3.75 -10.27 1.08
N ASP A 156 -3.65 -11.59 1.23
CA ASP A 156 -3.11 -12.51 0.22
C ASP A 156 -3.97 -12.48 -1.06
N GLU A 157 -5.31 -12.58 -0.92
CA GLU A 157 -6.26 -12.47 -2.04
C GLU A 157 -6.17 -11.10 -2.75
N SER A 158 -5.98 -10.03 -1.98
CA SER A 158 -5.79 -8.68 -2.52
C SER A 158 -4.51 -8.59 -3.33
N MET A 159 -3.40 -9.16 -2.82
CA MET A 159 -2.10 -9.14 -3.49
C MET A 159 -2.11 -9.97 -4.77
N ASP A 160 -2.73 -11.15 -4.76
CA ASP A 160 -2.90 -11.99 -5.94
C ASP A 160 -3.65 -11.22 -7.04
N SER A 161 -4.77 -10.60 -6.65
CA SER A 161 -5.58 -9.82 -7.58
C SER A 161 -4.82 -8.61 -8.13
N TYR A 162 -4.06 -7.92 -7.27
CA TYR A 162 -3.21 -6.80 -7.64
C TYR A 162 -2.12 -7.21 -8.64
N CYS A 163 -1.47 -8.35 -8.43
CA CYS A 163 -0.46 -8.89 -9.35
C CYS A 163 -1.04 -9.28 -10.71
N VAL A 164 -2.24 -9.89 -10.72
CA VAL A 164 -2.93 -10.28 -11.97
C VAL A 164 -3.30 -9.05 -12.78
N ALA A 165 -3.87 -8.03 -12.13
CA ALA A 165 -4.25 -6.78 -12.78
C ALA A 165 -3.03 -6.11 -13.45
N PHE A 166 -1.92 -5.97 -12.71
CA PHE A 166 -0.71 -5.34 -13.24
C PHE A 166 -0.09 -6.10 -14.41
N LYS A 167 -0.01 -7.44 -14.34
CA LYS A 167 0.47 -8.26 -15.46
C LYS A 167 -0.37 -8.06 -16.73
N SER A 168 -1.69 -8.02 -16.57
CA SER A 168 -2.60 -7.80 -17.70
C SER A 168 -2.41 -6.43 -18.36
N GLU A 169 -2.07 -5.39 -17.58
CA GLU A 169 -1.75 -4.07 -18.11
C GLU A 169 -0.41 -4.08 -18.87
N GLN A 170 0.64 -4.70 -18.32
CA GLN A 170 1.94 -4.80 -19.00
C GLN A 170 1.83 -5.53 -20.35
N ASP A 171 1.11 -6.66 -20.40
CA ASP A 171 0.94 -7.44 -21.62
C ASP A 171 0.11 -6.68 -22.68
N GLY A 172 -0.86 -5.88 -22.25
CA GLY A 172 -1.71 -5.05 -23.12
C GLY A 172 -0.98 -3.87 -23.77
N TYR A 173 0.11 -3.39 -23.18
CA TYR A 173 0.96 -2.36 -23.80
C TYR A 173 1.89 -2.94 -24.89
N THR A 174 2.34 -4.20 -24.76
CA THR A 174 3.23 -4.87 -25.74
C THR A 174 2.55 -5.29 -27.05
N THR A 175 1.22 -5.26 -27.13
CA THR A 175 0.45 -5.71 -28.31
C THR A 175 -0.07 -4.57 -29.20
N ARG A 176 0.37 -3.34 -28.96
CA ARG A 176 -0.04 -2.12 -29.70
C ARG A 176 1.06 -1.52 -30.60
N ASP A 177 1.99 -2.33 -31.08
CA ASP A 177 2.98 -1.94 -32.09
C ASP A 177 2.69 -2.59 -33.46
#